data_AF-A0A922MDB0-F1
#
_entry.id   AF-A0A922MDB0-F1
#
_cell.length_a   1.000
_cell.length_b   1.000
_cell.length_c   1.000
_cell.angle_alpha   90.00
_cell.angle_beta   90.00
_cell.angle_gamma   90.00
#
_symmetry.space_group_name_H-M   'P 1'
#
loop_
_entity.id
_entity.type
_entity.pdbx_description
1 polymer ?
#
loop_
_entity_poly.entity_id
_entity_poly.type
_entity_poly.pdbx_seq_one_letter_code
_entity_poly.pdbx_strand_id
1 'polypeptide(L)'
;MLPEVSDSLDLRDDTLLRNLDLKCVRSLNGVRVTDKILRTVPNISNFRLTLRAIIFWAKSRGIYSRTFGYLDDVSLTILVAYTCQLYPNVLPAILVHKFFHTFNKWK
;
A
#
# COMPACT_ATOMS: atom_id res chain seq x y z
N MET A 1 10.33 32.50 -18.90
CA MET A 1 10.52 31.04 -18.73
C MET A 1 9.19 30.47 -18.32
N LEU A 2 8.70 29.44 -19.01
CA LEU A 2 7.51 28.73 -18.55
C LEU A 2 7.88 27.92 -17.30
N PRO A 3 6.98 27.78 -16.32
CA PRO A 3 7.18 26.86 -15.22
C PRO A 3 7.25 25.42 -15.78
N GLU A 4 8.30 24.69 -15.43
CA GLU A 4 8.56 23.31 -15.89
C GLU A 4 8.50 22.32 -14.71
N VAL A 5 8.07 21.10 -14.99
CA VAL A 5 8.09 19.99 -14.03
C VAL A 5 9.40 19.23 -14.23
N SER A 6 10.27 19.23 -13.21
CA SER A 6 11.54 18.50 -13.26
C SER A 6 11.30 16.98 -13.27
N ASP A 7 12.09 16.25 -14.07
CA ASP A 7 12.14 14.78 -14.03
C ASP A 7 12.56 14.23 -12.65
N SER A 8 13.28 15.03 -11.87
CA SER A 8 13.72 14.69 -10.51
C SER A 8 12.72 15.12 -9.42
N LEU A 9 11.51 15.54 -9.78
CA LEU A 9 10.52 16.05 -8.83
C LEU A 9 10.10 14.94 -7.86
N ASP A 10 10.31 15.19 -6.57
CA ASP A 10 9.91 14.30 -5.50
C ASP A 10 8.53 14.65 -4.96
N LEU A 11 7.53 13.86 -5.35
CA LEU A 11 6.14 14.06 -4.94
C LEU A 11 5.89 13.80 -3.46
N ARG A 12 6.89 13.42 -2.65
CA ARG A 12 6.74 13.20 -1.20
C ARG A 12 6.61 14.50 -0.40
N ASP A 13 7.17 15.59 -0.89
CA ASP A 13 7.15 16.88 -0.19
C ASP A 13 5.70 17.38 -0.02
N ASP A 14 5.27 17.58 1.22
CA ASP A 14 3.93 18.07 1.54
C ASP A 14 3.73 19.53 1.12
N THR A 15 4.80 20.29 0.92
CA THR A 15 4.69 21.68 0.43
C THR A 15 4.13 21.75 -1.00
N LEU A 16 4.31 20.69 -1.80
CA LEU A 16 3.74 20.57 -3.15
C LEU A 16 2.20 20.54 -3.13
N LEU A 17 1.60 20.22 -1.99
CA LEU A 17 0.13 20.18 -1.84
C LEU A 17 -0.47 21.54 -1.51
N ARG A 18 0.35 22.55 -1.18
CA ARG A 18 -0.12 23.88 -0.80
C ARG A 18 -0.78 24.56 -1.99
N ASN A 19 -1.93 25.18 -1.76
CA ASN A 19 -2.71 25.92 -2.76
C ASN A 19 -3.19 25.10 -3.98
N LEU A 20 -3.09 23.77 -3.93
CA LEU A 20 -3.73 22.90 -4.92
C LEU A 20 -5.22 22.75 -4.61
N ASP A 21 -6.03 22.66 -5.65
CA ASP A 21 -7.43 22.28 -5.47
C ASP A 21 -7.55 20.81 -5.03
N LEU A 22 -8.70 20.48 -4.46
CA LEU A 22 -8.95 19.17 -3.88
C LEU A 22 -8.83 18.03 -4.90
N LYS A 23 -9.13 18.26 -6.19
CA LYS A 23 -9.00 17.23 -7.22
C LYS A 23 -7.53 16.95 -7.50
N CYS A 24 -6.69 17.98 -7.61
CA CYS A 24 -5.25 17.83 -7.75
C CYS A 24 -4.62 17.08 -6.57
N VAL A 25 -4.98 17.43 -5.32
CA VAL A 25 -4.51 16.71 -4.13
C VAL A 25 -4.89 15.22 -4.19
N ARG A 26 -6.14 14.91 -4.57
CA ARG A 26 -6.60 13.52 -4.70
C ARG A 26 -5.84 12.73 -5.78
N SER A 27 -5.53 13.37 -6.92
CA SER A 27 -4.76 12.75 -7.99
C SER A 27 -3.32 12.41 -7.56
N LEU A 28 -2.71 13.24 -6.71
CA LEU A 28 -1.34 13.01 -6.20
C LEU A 28 -1.28 11.92 -5.12
N ASN A 29 -2.37 11.69 -4.38
CA ASN A 29 -2.37 10.72 -3.27
C ASN A 29 -2.02 9.29 -3.73
N GLY A 30 -2.46 8.87 -4.92
CA GLY A 30 -2.21 7.50 -5.40
C GLY A 30 -0.72 7.16 -5.49
N VAL A 31 0.06 8.02 -6.14
CA VAL A 31 1.51 7.83 -6.29
C VAL A 31 2.23 8.02 -4.95
N ARG A 32 1.84 9.03 -4.17
CA ARG A 32 2.44 9.31 -2.86
C ARG A 32 2.28 8.16 -1.86
N VAL A 33 1.09 7.58 -1.77
CA VAL A 33 0.81 6.43 -0.89
C VAL A 33 1.61 5.22 -1.34
N THR A 34 1.64 4.94 -2.64
CA THR A 34 2.38 3.81 -3.20
C THR A 34 3.89 3.94 -2.92
N ASP A 35 4.49 5.10 -3.17
CA ASP A 35 5.92 5.35 -2.93
C ASP A 35 6.26 5.23 -1.44
N LYS A 36 5.41 5.78 -0.56
CA LYS A 36 5.58 5.64 0.90
C LYS A 36 5.57 4.18 1.33
N ILE A 37 4.63 3.37 0.84
CA ILE A 37 4.56 1.94 1.18
C ILE A 37 5.83 1.21 0.71
N LEU A 38 6.24 1.41 -0.55
CA LEU A 38 7.42 0.74 -1.11
C LEU A 38 8.71 1.06 -0.37
N ARG A 39 8.84 2.27 0.17
CA ARG A 39 10.00 2.67 0.98
C ARG A 39 9.95 2.16 2.43
N THR A 40 8.77 1.86 2.95
CA THR A 40 8.63 1.43 4.35
C THR A 40 8.69 -0.09 4.50
N VAL A 41 8.50 -0.86 3.42
CA VAL A 41 8.62 -2.32 3.49
C VAL A 41 10.10 -2.75 3.43
N PRO A 42 10.53 -3.72 4.26
CA PRO A 42 11.93 -4.14 4.35
C PRO A 42 12.40 -4.92 3.12
N ASN A 43 11.48 -5.62 2.44
CA ASN A 43 11.78 -6.35 1.21
C ASN A 43 10.61 -6.23 0.22
N ILE A 44 10.81 -5.44 -0.84
CA ILE A 44 9.79 -5.15 -1.86
C ILE A 44 9.35 -6.42 -2.61
N SER A 45 10.27 -7.35 -2.87
CA SER A 45 9.96 -8.60 -3.57
C SER A 45 9.03 -9.47 -2.74
N ASN A 46 9.37 -9.68 -1.46
CA ASN A 46 8.56 -10.46 -0.54
C ASN A 46 7.19 -9.83 -0.30
N PHE A 47 7.15 -8.51 -0.15
CA PHE A 47 5.91 -7.73 -0.05
C PHE A 47 5.00 -7.96 -1.27
N ARG A 48 5.53 -7.81 -2.49
CA ARG A 48 4.75 -7.98 -3.73
C ARG A 48 4.18 -9.40 -3.87
N LEU A 49 4.98 -10.43 -3.56
CA LEU A 49 4.52 -11.82 -3.65
C LEU A 49 3.44 -12.12 -2.60
N THR A 50 3.62 -11.64 -1.38
CA THR A 50 2.63 -11.76 -0.31
C THR A 50 1.33 -11.04 -0.67
N LEU A 51 1.42 -9.81 -1.18
CA LEU A 51 0.26 -9.02 -1.58
C LEU A 51 -0.56 -9.71 -2.67
N ARG A 52 0.09 -10.27 -3.69
CA ARG A 52 -0.58 -11.04 -4.75
C ARG A 52 -1.35 -12.23 -4.18
N ALA A 53 -0.75 -12.97 -3.24
CA ALA A 53 -1.40 -14.11 -2.60
C ALA A 53 -2.62 -13.68 -1.77
N ILE A 54 -2.51 -12.59 -1.00
CA ILE A 54 -3.61 -12.07 -0.18
C ILE A 54 -4.75 -11.50 -1.02
N ILE A 55 -4.46 -10.76 -2.10
CA ILE A 55 -5.49 -10.26 -3.02
C ILE A 55 -6.21 -11.44 -3.69
N PHE A 56 -5.47 -12.44 -4.16
CA PHE A 56 -6.07 -13.64 -4.74
C PHE A 56 -6.99 -14.34 -3.74
N TRP A 57 -6.52 -14.57 -2.51
CA TRP A 57 -7.33 -15.13 -1.44
C TRP A 57 -8.60 -14.32 -1.17
N ALA A 58 -8.50 -12.99 -1.03
CA ALA A 58 -9.65 -12.14 -0.73
C ALA A 58 -10.71 -12.21 -1.83
N LYS A 59 -10.29 -12.21 -3.10
CA LYS A 59 -11.17 -12.40 -4.27
C LYS A 59 -11.82 -13.78 -4.26
N SER A 60 -11.06 -14.84 -4.06
CA SER A 60 -11.58 -16.22 -3.99
C SER A 60 -12.56 -16.45 -2.84
N ARG A 61 -12.47 -15.66 -1.76
CA ARG A 61 -13.35 -15.74 -0.59
C ARG A 61 -14.53 -14.77 -0.66
N GLY A 62 -14.67 -13.98 -1.72
CA GLY A 62 -15.78 -13.04 -1.89
C GLY A 62 -15.74 -11.83 -0.94
N ILE A 63 -14.59 -11.55 -0.32
CA ILE A 63 -14.39 -10.47 0.67
C ILE A 63 -13.51 -9.35 0.10
N TYR A 64 -13.60 -9.15 -1.21
CA TYR A 64 -12.88 -8.12 -1.95
C TYR A 64 -13.91 -7.23 -2.66
N SER A 65 -14.23 -6.07 -2.10
CA SER A 65 -15.07 -5.03 -2.73
C SER A 65 -15.25 -3.84 -1.79
N ARG A 66 -14.78 -2.66 -2.22
CA ARG A 66 -15.05 -1.39 -1.52
C ARG A 66 -16.55 -1.09 -1.45
N THR A 67 -17.27 -1.32 -2.55
CA THR A 67 -18.70 -0.99 -2.69
C THR A 67 -19.58 -1.74 -1.69
N PHE A 68 -19.18 -2.96 -1.31
CA PHE A 68 -19.90 -3.79 -0.35
C PHE A 68 -19.33 -3.69 1.08
N GLY A 69 -18.46 -2.72 1.35
CA GLY A 69 -17.85 -2.52 2.67
C GLY A 69 -16.74 -3.52 3.02
N TYR A 70 -16.31 -4.35 2.08
CA TYR A 70 -15.16 -5.22 2.24
C TYR A 70 -13.85 -4.50 1.93
N LEU A 71 -12.73 -5.20 2.11
CA LEU A 71 -11.40 -4.71 1.80
C LEU A 71 -11.21 -4.54 0.29
N ASP A 72 -10.37 -3.59 -0.07
CA ASP A 72 -9.98 -3.28 -1.44
C ASP A 72 -8.46 -3.33 -1.61
N ASP A 73 -7.96 -3.06 -2.83
CA ASP A 73 -6.53 -3.12 -3.12
C ASP A 73 -5.69 -2.27 -2.17
N VAL A 74 -6.12 -1.03 -1.91
CA VAL A 74 -5.38 -0.11 -1.05
C VAL A 74 -5.35 -0.60 0.39
N SER A 75 -6.49 -1.04 0.92
CA SER A 75 -6.57 -1.57 2.29
C SER A 75 -5.71 -2.81 2.45
N LEU A 76 -5.79 -3.78 1.53
CA LEU A 76 -4.97 -4.99 1.58
C LEU A 76 -3.47 -4.67 1.44
N THR A 77 -3.12 -3.71 0.58
CA THR A 77 -1.73 -3.23 0.42
C THR A 77 -1.18 -2.72 1.75
N ILE A 78 -1.95 -1.90 2.49
CA ILE A 78 -1.55 -1.37 3.79
C ILE A 78 -1.38 -2.49 4.83
N LEU A 79 -2.34 -3.42 4.92
CA LEU A 79 -2.31 -4.52 5.88
C LEU A 79 -1.12 -5.47 5.63
N VAL A 80 -0.83 -5.76 4.36
CA VAL A 80 0.34 -6.58 3.99
C VAL A 80 1.65 -5.83 4.25
N ALA A 81 1.72 -4.53 3.97
CA ALA A 81 2.89 -3.72 4.26
C ALA A 81 3.20 -3.72 5.78
N TYR A 82 2.17 -3.54 6.61
CA TYR A 82 2.29 -3.63 8.06
C TYR A 82 2.81 -5.00 8.52
N THR A 83 2.28 -6.08 7.93
CA THR A 83 2.77 -7.44 8.23
C THR A 83 4.26 -7.60 7.86
N CYS A 84 4.68 -7.04 6.72
CA CYS A 84 6.09 -7.07 6.31
C CYS A 84 7.00 -6.29 7.27
N GLN A 85 6.52 -5.17 7.82
CA GLN A 85 7.27 -4.37 8.80
C GLN A 85 7.47 -5.13 10.11
N LEU A 86 6.45 -5.86 10.58
CA LEU A 86 6.55 -6.67 11.81
C LEU A 86 7.48 -7.87 11.66
N TYR A 87 7.61 -8.43 10.45
CA TYR A 87 8.36 -9.66 10.19
C TYR A 87 9.35 -9.45 9.02
N PRO A 88 10.42 -8.65 9.20
CA PRO A 88 11.21 -8.12 8.08
C PRO A 88 12.00 -9.14 7.27
N ASN A 89 12.42 -10.25 7.91
CA ASN A 89 13.36 -11.21 7.33
C ASN A 89 12.73 -12.58 7.01
N VAL A 90 11.40 -12.65 6.92
CA VAL A 90 10.70 -13.94 6.69
C VAL A 90 10.27 -14.09 5.24
N LEU A 91 10.15 -15.34 4.80
CA LEU A 91 9.75 -15.69 3.44
C LEU A 91 8.25 -15.39 3.20
N PRO A 92 7.82 -15.16 1.94
CA PRO A 92 6.44 -14.82 1.62
C PRO A 92 5.39 -15.81 2.13
N ALA A 93 5.67 -17.12 2.09
CA ALA A 93 4.76 -18.13 2.65
C ALA A 93 4.52 -17.93 4.16
N ILE A 94 5.57 -17.55 4.91
CA ILE A 94 5.48 -17.25 6.34
C ILE A 94 4.76 -15.90 6.54
N LEU A 95 4.99 -14.91 5.69
CA LEU A 95 4.27 -13.63 5.74
C LEU A 95 2.76 -13.82 5.56
N VAL A 96 2.31 -14.68 4.64
CA VAL A 96 0.88 -15.00 4.47
C VAL A 96 0.30 -15.60 5.75
N HIS A 97 1.00 -16.55 6.38
CA HIS A 97 0.57 -17.11 7.67
C HIS A 97 0.53 -16.03 8.77
N LYS A 98 1.56 -15.19 8.86
CA LYS A 98 1.66 -14.10 9.84
C LYS A 98 0.59 -13.03 9.62
N PHE A 99 0.21 -12.75 8.38
CA PHE A 99 -0.88 -11.85 8.04
C PHE A 99 -2.17 -12.29 8.73
N PHE A 100 -2.60 -13.54 8.50
CA PHE A 100 -3.82 -14.07 9.12
C PHE A 100 -3.70 -14.12 10.64
N HIS A 101 -2.56 -14.55 11.18
CA HIS A 101 -2.34 -14.59 12.63
C HIS A 101 -2.47 -13.21 13.28
N THR A 102 -1.88 -12.18 12.65
CA THR A 102 -1.85 -10.82 13.17
C THR A 102 -3.25 -10.21 13.16
N PHE A 103 -3.96 -10.28 12.04
CA PHE A 103 -5.28 -9.65 11.91
C PHE A 103 -6.40 -10.43 12.60
N ASN A 104 -6.24 -11.73 12.81
CA ASN A 104 -7.18 -12.51 13.64
C ASN A 104 -7.10 -12.14 15.13
N LYS A 105 -5.96 -11.64 15.61
CA LYS A 105 -5.75 -11.24 17.00
C LYS A 105 -5.82 -9.73 17.23
N TRP A 106 -6.13 -8.97 16.18
CA TRP A 106 -6.20 -7.52 16.25
C TRP A 106 -7.35 -7.07 17.15
N LYS A 107 -7.09 -6.12 18.04
CA LYS A 107 -8.09 -5.49 18.90
C LYS A 107 -8.41 -4.09 18.40
#